data_AF-A0A4Y2VRU0-F1
#
_entry.id   AF-A0A4Y2VRU0-F1
#
_cell.length_a   1.000
_cell.length_b   1.000
_cell.length_c   1.000
_cell.angle_alpha   90.00
_cell.angle_beta   90.00
_cell.angle_gamma   90.00
#
_symmetry.space_group_name_H-M   'P 1'
#
loop_
_entity.id
_entity.type
_entity.pdbx_description
1 polymer ?
#
loop_
_entity_poly.entity_id
_entity_poly.type
_entity_poly.pdbx_seq_one_letter_code
_entity_poly.pdbx_strand_id
1 'polypeptide(L)'
;MSLIHADSQAGVKSELDLFLTPPTQTAIEKGQWLEYHPIANIRDGNLFEFSISGSGEDYIDVSTTQLHQRWFIGLSDMAQRDQERKAEETEEQRNSRLSDMAQRSQERRDEENIRTKE
;
A
#
# COMPACT_ATOMS: atom_id res chain seq x y z
N MET A 1 -41.83 22.35 -1.21
CA MET A 1 -40.61 22.57 -2.01
C MET A 1 -40.66 23.98 -2.59
N SER A 2 -39.68 24.83 -2.29
CA SER A 2 -39.55 26.17 -2.88
C SER A 2 -38.46 26.17 -3.94
N LEU A 3 -38.71 26.82 -5.07
CA LEU A 3 -37.70 27.02 -6.11
C LEU A 3 -36.60 27.93 -5.57
N ILE A 4 -35.33 27.62 -5.87
CA ILE A 4 -34.17 28.39 -5.39
C ILE A 4 -34.16 29.80 -6.03
N HIS A 5 -34.78 29.94 -7.21
CA HIS A 5 -34.95 31.19 -7.94
C HIS A 5 -36.35 31.25 -8.58
N ALA A 6 -36.94 32.44 -8.72
CA ALA A 6 -38.30 32.62 -9.24
C ALA A 6 -38.49 32.07 -10.66
N ASP A 7 -37.44 32.16 -11.48
CA ASP A 7 -37.43 31.65 -12.86
C ASP A 7 -36.88 30.22 -12.99
N SER A 8 -36.51 29.59 -11.88
CA SER A 8 -36.02 28.21 -11.91
C SER A 8 -37.17 27.25 -12.20
N GLN A 9 -36.93 26.29 -13.09
CA GLN A 9 -37.85 25.17 -13.31
C GLN A 9 -37.43 23.95 -12.48
N ALA A 10 -38.34 23.00 -12.27
CA ALA A 10 -38.03 21.72 -11.64
C ALA A 10 -37.29 20.84 -12.66
N GLY A 11 -36.12 20.31 -12.28
CA GLY A 11 -35.30 19.47 -13.15
C GLY A 11 -34.94 18.14 -12.49
N VAL A 12 -34.81 17.10 -13.32
CA VAL A 12 -34.43 15.74 -12.90
C VAL A 12 -32.94 15.46 -13.18
N LYS A 13 -32.27 16.32 -13.97
CA LYS A 13 -30.87 16.20 -14.39
C LYS A 13 -30.08 17.47 -14.09
N SER A 14 -28.85 17.32 -13.61
CA SER A 14 -27.85 18.40 -13.54
C SER A 14 -27.16 18.55 -14.90
N GLU A 15 -27.84 19.14 -15.88
CA GLU A 15 -27.15 19.60 -17.09
C GLU A 15 -26.37 20.88 -16.77
N LEU A 16 -25.08 20.87 -17.10
CA LEU A 16 -24.14 21.93 -16.72
C LEU A 16 -24.21 23.03 -17.78
N ASP A 17 -25.18 23.93 -17.62
CA ASP A 17 -25.27 25.15 -18.43
C ASP A 17 -24.68 26.32 -17.63
N LEU A 18 -23.61 26.92 -18.16
CA LEU A 18 -22.83 27.96 -17.49
C LEU A 18 -23.53 29.32 -17.46
N PHE A 19 -24.56 29.52 -18.28
CA PHE A 19 -25.19 30.84 -18.49
C PHE A 19 -26.70 30.87 -18.25
N LEU A 20 -27.35 29.71 -18.13
CA LEU A 20 -28.77 29.62 -17.76
C LEU A 20 -28.94 29.43 -16.26
N THR A 21 -30.03 29.94 -15.72
CA THR A 21 -30.43 29.66 -14.33
C THR A 21 -30.63 28.15 -14.18
N PRO A 22 -29.82 27.45 -13.37
CA PRO A 22 -29.90 26.00 -13.28
C PRO A 22 -31.26 25.58 -12.71
N PRO A 23 -31.87 24.51 -13.23
CA PRO A 23 -33.10 23.99 -12.66
C PRO A 23 -32.88 23.52 -11.23
N THR A 24 -33.90 23.67 -10.39
CA THR A 24 -33.86 23.20 -9.00
C THR A 24 -34.06 21.68 -9.01
N GLN A 25 -33.11 20.93 -8.44
CA GLN A 25 -33.26 19.49 -8.21
C GLN A 25 -34.38 19.27 -7.19
N THR A 26 -35.52 18.74 -7.63
CA THR A 26 -36.69 18.47 -6.78
C THR A 26 -36.93 16.99 -6.54
N ALA A 27 -36.21 16.10 -7.25
CA ALA A 27 -36.40 14.65 -7.16
C ALA A 27 -35.66 14.03 -5.96
N ILE A 28 -34.56 14.64 -5.52
CA ILE A 28 -33.76 14.15 -4.39
C ILE A 28 -34.24 14.86 -3.12
N GLU A 29 -34.95 14.14 -2.26
CA GLU A 29 -35.50 14.70 -1.01
C GLU A 29 -34.56 14.53 0.18
N LYS A 30 -33.75 13.46 0.19
CA LYS A 30 -32.86 13.08 1.29
C LYS A 30 -31.62 12.38 0.75
N GLY A 31 -30.50 12.57 1.44
CA GLY A 31 -29.24 11.86 1.20
C GLY A 31 -28.82 11.05 2.43
N GLN A 32 -28.04 10.00 2.21
CA GLN A 32 -27.46 9.19 3.26
C GLN A 32 -26.04 8.76 2.88
N TRP A 33 -25.19 8.54 3.89
CA TRP A 33 -23.87 7.96 3.70
C TRP A 33 -23.98 6.44 3.73
N LEU A 34 -23.36 5.79 2.74
CA LEU A 34 -23.27 4.35 2.68
C LEU A 34 -21.81 3.94 2.66
N GLU A 35 -21.43 3.04 3.57
CA GLU A 35 -20.07 2.55 3.69
C GLU A 35 -19.89 1.26 2.87
N TYR A 36 -18.83 1.23 2.07
CA TYR A 36 -18.46 0.07 1.25
C TYR A 36 -17.06 -0.42 1.64
N HIS A 37 -16.90 -1.73 1.72
CA HIS A 37 -15.61 -2.38 1.96
C HIS A 37 -15.05 -3.00 0.68
N PRO A 38 -13.71 -2.99 0.51
CA PRO A 38 -13.09 -3.59 -0.67
C PRO A 38 -13.35 -5.10 -0.70
N ILE A 39 -13.64 -5.63 -1.89
CA ILE A 39 -13.86 -7.06 -2.12
C ILE A 39 -12.59 -7.80 -2.53
N ALA A 40 -11.57 -7.08 -3.02
CA ALA A 40 -10.27 -7.62 -3.39
C ALA A 40 -9.23 -7.50 -2.25
N ASN A 41 -8.30 -8.47 -2.19
CA ASN A 41 -7.22 -8.47 -1.20
C ASN A 41 -6.12 -7.47 -1.56
N ILE A 42 -5.59 -6.78 -0.55
CA ILE A 42 -4.65 -5.65 -0.64
C ILE A 42 -3.20 -6.08 -0.97
N ARG A 43 -2.95 -7.39 -1.11
CA ARG A 43 -1.59 -7.90 -1.31
C ARG A 43 -1.07 -7.59 -2.72
N ASP A 44 0.21 -7.24 -2.79
CA ASP A 44 1.06 -7.27 -3.98
C ASP A 44 0.62 -6.36 -5.15
N GLY A 45 0.20 -5.13 -4.86
CA GLY A 45 -0.05 -4.10 -5.88
C GLY A 45 -1.34 -4.27 -6.67
N ASN A 46 -2.26 -5.12 -6.19
CA ASN A 46 -3.59 -5.27 -6.77
C ASN A 46 -4.46 -4.01 -6.56
N LEU A 47 -5.37 -3.76 -7.50
CA LEU A 47 -6.31 -2.65 -7.43
C LEU A 47 -7.34 -2.87 -6.31
N PHE A 48 -7.69 -1.80 -5.59
CA PHE A 48 -8.84 -1.82 -4.69
C PHE A 48 -10.14 -1.91 -5.50
N GLU A 49 -10.81 -3.05 -5.40
CA GLU A 49 -12.10 -3.26 -6.05
C GLU A 49 -13.24 -3.13 -5.02
N PHE A 50 -14.26 -2.35 -5.39
CA PHE A 50 -15.48 -2.16 -4.60
C PHE A 50 -16.68 -2.57 -5.44
N SER A 51 -17.62 -3.29 -4.83
CA SER A 51 -18.91 -3.60 -5.46
C SER A 51 -19.96 -2.61 -4.96
N ILE A 52 -20.36 -1.69 -5.82
CA ILE A 52 -21.37 -0.66 -5.52
C ILE A 52 -22.63 -1.01 -6.31
N SER A 53 -23.59 -1.67 -5.64
CA SER A 53 -24.88 -1.99 -6.24
C SER A 53 -25.79 -0.77 -6.21
N GLY A 54 -26.21 -0.30 -7.38
CA GLY A 54 -27.31 0.65 -7.49
C GLY A 54 -28.65 -0.06 -7.31
N SER A 55 -29.57 0.54 -6.55
CA SER A 55 -30.97 0.08 -6.42
C SER A 55 -31.83 0.45 -7.64
N GLY A 56 -31.33 1.36 -8.51
CA GLY A 56 -32.06 1.92 -9.64
C GLY A 56 -32.96 3.11 -9.29
N GLU A 57 -33.26 3.30 -8.00
CA GLU A 57 -34.05 4.42 -7.47
C GLU A 57 -33.17 5.43 -6.71
N ASP A 58 -32.00 4.99 -6.23
CA ASP A 58 -31.05 5.84 -5.51
C ASP A 58 -30.02 6.45 -6.46
N TYR A 59 -29.68 7.72 -6.19
CA TYR A 59 -28.58 8.41 -6.84
C TYR A 59 -27.33 8.36 -5.97
N ILE A 60 -26.19 8.09 -6.62
CA ILE A 60 -24.87 8.18 -5.97
C ILE A 60 -24.31 9.56 -6.30
N ASP A 61 -24.10 10.36 -5.26
CA ASP A 61 -23.34 11.60 -5.38
C ASP A 61 -21.84 11.29 -5.37
N VAL A 62 -21.27 11.21 -6.58
CA VAL A 62 -19.85 10.94 -6.77
C VAL A 62 -18.99 12.09 -6.24
N SER A 63 -19.50 13.33 -6.25
CA SER A 63 -18.73 14.51 -5.84
C SER A 63 -18.44 14.53 -4.34
N THR A 64 -19.27 13.85 -3.54
CA THR A 64 -19.11 13.74 -2.10
C THR A 64 -18.56 12.39 -1.65
N THR A 65 -18.21 11.48 -2.57
CA THR A 65 -17.63 10.17 -2.20
C THR A 65 -16.26 10.31 -1.53
N GLN A 66 -16.03 9.55 -0.45
CA GLN A 66 -14.78 9.58 0.33
C GLN A 66 -14.17 8.18 0.46
N LEU A 67 -12.83 8.11 0.43
CA LEU A 67 -12.07 6.89 0.67
C LEU A 67 -11.36 6.97 2.03
N HIS A 68 -11.75 6.12 2.97
CA HIS A 68 -11.11 6.03 4.28
C HIS A 68 -9.98 4.98 4.26
N GLN A 69 -8.75 5.40 4.58
CA GLN A 69 -7.58 4.52 4.61
C GLN A 69 -6.91 4.56 5.98
N ARG A 70 -6.60 3.39 6.53
CA ARG A 70 -5.86 3.24 7.78
C ARG A 70 -4.51 2.58 7.51
N TRP A 71 -3.44 3.32 7.76
CA TRP A 71 -2.08 2.82 7.61
C TRP A 71 -1.51 2.40 8.98
N PHE A 72 -0.78 1.29 9.00
CA PHE A 72 0.06 0.91 10.14
C PHE A 72 1.52 1.07 9.74
N ILE A 73 2.28 1.87 10.49
CA ILE A 73 3.71 2.03 10.25
C ILE A 73 4.41 0.87 10.96
N GLY A 74 4.83 -0.13 10.19
CA GLY A 74 5.66 -1.23 10.68
C GLY A 74 7.14 -0.84 10.70
N LEU A 75 7.86 -1.19 11.76
CA LEU A 75 9.31 -1.05 11.87
C LEU A 75 10.04 -2.17 11.09
N SER A 76 9.62 -2.45 9.86
CA SER A 76 10.14 -3.55 9.04
C SER A 76 11.66 -3.49 8.86
N ASP A 77 12.19 -2.26 8.79
CA ASP A 77 13.62 -1.99 8.64
C ASP A 77 14.45 -2.49 9.84
N MET A 78 13.94 -2.35 11.07
CA MET A 78 14.66 -2.82 12.27
C MET A 78 14.68 -4.34 12.37
N ALA A 79 13.58 -5.00 11.98
CA ALA A 79 13.50 -6.46 11.99
C ALA A 79 14.37 -7.11 10.91
N GLN A 80 14.48 -6.49 9.73
CA GLN A 80 15.37 -6.95 8.65
C GLN A 80 16.84 -6.77 9.02
N ARG A 81 17.22 -5.62 9.56
CA ARG A 81 18.61 -5.37 10.00
C ARG A 81 19.09 -6.36 11.06
N ASP A 82 18.23 -6.75 11.99
CA ASP A 82 18.60 -7.76 12.99
C ASP A 82 18.80 -9.16 12.39
N GLN A 83 18.09 -9.50 11.31
CA GLN A 83 18.33 -10.74 10.58
C GLN A 83 19.62 -10.68 9.76
N GLU A 84 19.88 -9.56 9.08
CA GLU A 84 21.11 -9.34 8.32
C GLU A 84 22.33 -9.39 9.23
N ARG A 85 22.30 -8.71 10.39
CA ARG A 85 23.39 -8.75 11.38
C ARG A 85 23.68 -10.17 11.88
N LYS A 86 22.64 -10.97 12.14
CA LYS A 86 22.81 -12.39 12.54
C LYS A 86 23.41 -13.24 11.42
N ALA A 87 23.03 -12.97 10.18
CA ALA A 87 23.59 -13.65 9.02
C ALA A 87 25.07 -13.30 8.83
N GLU A 88 25.42 -12.02 8.96
CA GLU A 88 26.78 -11.51 8.86
C GLU A 88 27.70 -12.08 9.96
N GLU A 89 27.27 -12.06 11.22
CA GLU A 89 28.01 -12.68 12.33
C GLU A 89 28.30 -14.18 12.10
N THR A 90 27.35 -14.90 11.49
CA THR A 90 27.53 -16.33 11.17
C THR A 90 28.55 -16.53 10.05
N GLU A 91 28.54 -15.66 9.04
CA GLU A 91 29.48 -15.70 7.92
C GLU A 91 30.90 -15.30 8.35
N GLU A 92 31.04 -14.30 9.22
CA GLU A 92 32.32 -13.92 9.82
C GLU A 92 32.94 -15.08 10.63
N GLN A 93 32.14 -15.76 11.46
CA GLN A 93 32.60 -16.93 12.21
C GLN A 93 33.06 -18.06 11.27
N ARG A 94 32.34 -18.30 10.18
CA ARG A 94 32.72 -19.30 9.17
C ARG A 94 34.06 -18.92 8.52
N ASN A 95 34.21 -17.67 8.12
CA ASN A 95 35.42 -17.17 7.45
C ASN A 95 36.64 -17.16 8.39
N SER A 96 36.46 -16.81 9.67
CA SER A 96 37.52 -16.91 10.68
C SER A 96 38.01 -18.35 10.84
N ARG A 97 37.09 -19.31 11.00
CA ARG A 97 37.46 -20.75 11.11
C ARG A 97 38.19 -21.26 9.86
N LEU A 98 37.76 -20.83 8.68
CA LEU A 98 38.43 -21.19 7.41
C LEU A 98 39.84 -20.60 7.34
N SER A 99 40.01 -19.35 7.76
CA SER A 99 41.31 -18.68 7.80
C SER A 99 42.29 -19.38 8.74
N ASP A 100 41.85 -19.78 9.93
CA ASP A 100 42.69 -20.52 10.90
C ASP A 100 43.17 -21.86 10.33
N MET A 101 42.30 -22.60 9.64
CA MET A 101 42.67 -23.85 8.99
C MET A 101 43.66 -23.63 7.84
N ALA A 102 43.45 -22.57 7.05
CA ALA A 102 44.36 -22.20 5.96
C ALA A 102 45.75 -21.85 6.50
N GLN A 103 45.82 -21.08 7.59
CA GLN A 103 47.07 -20.70 8.24
C GLN A 103 47.81 -21.93 8.78
N ARG A 104 47.15 -22.80 9.54
CA ARG A 104 47.76 -24.06 10.04
C ARG A 104 48.25 -24.97 8.91
N SER A 105 47.58 -24.94 7.76
CA SER A 105 48.04 -25.68 6.59
C SER A 105 49.30 -25.07 5.97
N GLN A 106 49.39 -23.74 5.95
CA GLN A 106 50.59 -23.05 5.50
C GLN A 106 51.79 -23.31 6.43
N GLU A 107 51.60 -23.19 7.75
CA GLU A 107 52.64 -23.47 8.75
C GLU A 107 53.20 -24.89 8.62
N ARG A 108 52.34 -25.91 8.45
CA ARG A 108 52.79 -27.29 8.21
C ARG A 108 53.62 -27.45 6.94
N ARG A 109 53.26 -26.73 5.86
CA ARG A 109 54.03 -26.75 4.61
C ARG A 109 55.38 -26.06 4.76
N ASP A 110 55.43 -24.94 5.50
CA ASP A 110 56.65 -24.20 5.74
C ASP A 110 57.61 -25.00 6.64
N GLU A 111 57.10 -25.65 7.70
CA GLU A 111 57.85 -26.57 8.57
C GLU A 111 58.39 -27.81 7.84
N GLU A 112 57.63 -28.37 6.89
CA GLU A 112 58.09 -29.47 6.02
C GLU A 112 59.19 -29.00 5.06
N ASN A 113 59.07 -27.80 4.50
CA ASN A 113 60.06 -27.21 3.59
C ASN A 113 61.38 -26.91 4.30
N ILE A 114 61.34 -26.53 5.58
CA ILE A 114 62.55 -26.32 6.39
C ILE A 114 63.26 -27.64 6.69
N ARG A 115 62.52 -28.70 7.09
CA ARG A 115 63.08 -30.03 7.42
C ARG A 115 63.70 -30.79 6.25
N THR A 116 63.32 -30.47 5.02
CA THR A 116 63.85 -31.13 3.81
C THR A 116 65.10 -30.45 3.23
N LYS A 117 65.50 -29.30 3.79
CA LYS A 117 66.69 -28.52 3.39
C LYS A 117 67.87 -28.67 4.34
N GLU A 118 67.70 -29.37 5.46
CA GLU A 118 68.78 -29.85 6.35
C GLU A 118 69.22 -31.25 5.92
#